data_AF-A0A2H1IBU1-F1
#
_entry.id   AF-A0A2H1IBU1-F1
#
_cell.length_a   1.000
_cell.length_b   1.000
_cell.length_c   1.000
_cell.angle_alpha   90.00
_cell.angle_beta   90.00
_cell.angle_gamma   90.00
#
_symmetry.space_group_name_H-M   'P 1'
#
loop_
_entity.id
_entity.type
_entity.pdbx_description
1 polymer ?
#
loop_
_entity_poly.entity_id
_entity_poly.type
_entity_poly.pdbx_seq_one_letter_code
_entity_poly.pdbx_strand_id
1 'polypeptide(L)'
;MENGLGLPASLSATVLATMAVLFAATTMDTGMRLLRFVIQEIGETVKLRISNVPATLLVVVIGLGLTFSQGLGGEGGLRIWPLFGTTNQLMASLSLSIIAVILIRKQRSPLPALIPLVIVFVMSFWAAIDQLVSFATPGSADWLLFALDVIIIIASIWVAIEAILAMRRAYKEPPETPDADEKIVASRESI
;
A
#
# COMPACT_ATOMS: atom_id res chain seq x y z
N MET A 1 14.30 -25.13 24.60
CA MET A 1 12.92 -25.62 24.40
C MET A 1 12.53 -25.33 22.95
N GLU A 2 12.88 -26.25 22.04
CA GLU A 2 12.40 -26.27 20.65
C GLU A 2 11.16 -27.17 20.59
N ASN A 3 10.00 -26.67 21.05
CA ASN A 3 8.74 -27.40 20.94
C ASN A 3 7.85 -26.74 19.88
N GLY A 4 8.32 -26.78 18.63
CA GLY A 4 7.54 -26.45 17.43
C GLY A 4 7.15 -27.71 16.65
N LEU A 5 7.07 -27.59 15.32
CA LEU A 5 6.66 -28.66 14.36
C LEU A 5 7.63 -29.85 14.23
N GLY A 6 8.67 -29.96 15.07
CA GLY A 6 9.69 -31.03 14.99
C GLY A 6 10.66 -30.91 13.81
N LEU A 7 10.71 -29.75 13.14
CA LEU A 7 11.64 -29.50 12.03
C LEU A 7 13.04 -29.15 12.55
N PRO A 8 14.12 -29.66 11.91
CA PRO A 8 15.48 -29.26 12.22
C PRO A 8 15.66 -27.73 12.13
N ALA A 9 16.35 -27.12 13.09
CA ALA A 9 16.58 -25.67 13.13
C ALA A 9 17.15 -25.10 11.82
N SER A 10 18.06 -25.84 11.17
CA SER A 10 18.65 -25.48 9.88
C SER A 10 17.62 -25.43 8.74
N LEU A 11 16.66 -26.35 8.73
CA LEU A 11 15.58 -26.37 7.76
C LEU A 11 14.63 -25.20 7.98
N SER A 12 14.23 -24.94 9.23
CA SER A 12 13.36 -23.83 9.61
C SER A 12 13.97 -22.47 9.23
N ALA A 13 15.27 -22.28 9.48
CA ALA A 13 16.00 -21.08 9.08
C ALA A 13 16.03 -20.89 7.56
N THR A 14 16.28 -21.97 6.81
CA THR A 14 16.33 -21.93 5.34
C THR A 14 14.96 -21.58 4.75
N VAL A 15 13.89 -22.16 5.28
CA VAL A 15 12.51 -21.88 4.85
C VAL A 15 12.12 -20.43 5.15
N LEU A 16 12.41 -19.93 6.35
CA LEU A 16 12.15 -18.53 6.73
C LEU A 16 12.91 -17.55 5.85
N ALA A 17 14.20 -17.79 5.61
CA ALA A 17 15.01 -16.95 4.75
C ALA A 17 14.47 -16.95 3.30
N THR A 18 14.13 -18.13 2.78
CA THR A 18 13.57 -18.26 1.42
C THR A 18 12.22 -17.55 1.30
N MET A 19 11.32 -17.71 2.29
CA MET A 19 10.06 -16.98 2.32
C MET A 19 10.26 -15.47 2.34
N ALA A 20 11.16 -14.96 3.18
CA ALA A 20 11.45 -13.52 3.27
C ALA A 20 12.01 -12.96 1.94
N VAL A 21 12.95 -13.68 1.32
CA VAL A 21 13.55 -13.27 0.03
C VAL A 21 12.52 -13.33 -1.10
N LEU A 22 11.71 -14.38 -1.19
CA LEU A 22 10.68 -14.51 -2.23
C LEU A 22 9.56 -13.48 -2.06
N PHE A 23 9.16 -13.21 -0.82
CA PHE A 23 8.20 -12.15 -0.51
C PHE A 23 8.73 -10.78 -0.95
N ALA A 24 9.98 -10.47 -0.60
CA ALA A 24 10.63 -9.23 -0.99
C ALA A 24 10.76 -9.12 -2.51
N ALA A 25 11.20 -10.17 -3.20
CA ALA A 25 11.36 -10.18 -4.65
C ALA A 25 10.03 -9.99 -5.39
N THR A 26 8.97 -10.69 -4.96
CA THR A 26 7.64 -10.60 -5.59
C THR A 26 7.01 -9.21 -5.37
N THR A 27 7.14 -8.67 -4.15
CA THR A 27 6.65 -7.34 -3.81
C THR A 27 7.44 -6.26 -4.53
N MET A 28 8.76 -6.43 -4.69
CA MET A 28 9.60 -5.50 -5.43
C MET A 28 9.24 -5.47 -6.92
N ASP A 29 9.07 -6.62 -7.57
CA ASP A 29 8.67 -6.66 -8.98
C ASP A 29 7.31 -5.97 -9.20
N THR A 30 6.33 -6.25 -8.34
CA THR A 30 5.01 -5.62 -8.41
C THR A 30 5.09 -4.13 -8.09
N GLY A 31 5.83 -3.75 -7.05
CA GLY A 31 5.98 -2.37 -6.59
C GLY A 31 6.68 -1.49 -7.62
N MET A 32 7.75 -1.98 -8.25
CA MET A 32 8.43 -1.25 -9.32
C MET A 32 7.52 -0.99 -10.52
N ARG A 33 6.63 -1.94 -10.85
CA ARG A 33 5.62 -1.76 -11.89
C ARG A 33 4.58 -0.71 -11.50
N LEU A 34 4.04 -0.79 -10.28
CA LEU A 34 3.04 0.16 -9.78
C LEU A 34 3.59 1.58 -9.66
N LEU A 35 4.79 1.75 -9.09
CA LEU A 35 5.44 3.06 -8.97
C LEU A 35 5.71 3.68 -10.34
N ARG A 36 6.06 2.85 -11.34
CA ARG A 36 6.18 3.31 -12.72
C ARG A 36 4.84 3.84 -13.23
N PHE A 37 3.74 3.12 -13.02
CA PHE A 37 2.41 3.56 -13.43
C PHE A 37 2.02 4.89 -12.75
N VAL A 38 2.28 5.02 -11.45
CA VAL A 38 2.06 6.29 -10.71
C VAL A 38 2.83 7.45 -11.32
N ILE A 39 4.11 7.27 -11.68
CA ILE A 39 4.91 8.32 -12.34
C ILE A 39 4.33 8.67 -13.72
N GLN A 40 3.88 7.67 -14.47
CA GLN A 40 3.26 7.88 -15.79
C GLN A 40 1.94 8.64 -15.66
N GLU A 41 1.09 8.29 -14.69
CA GLU A 41 -0.16 8.98 -14.38
C GLU A 41 0.06 10.43 -13.95
N ILE A 42 1.08 10.69 -13.12
CA ILE A 42 1.48 12.06 -12.74
C ILE A 42 1.94 12.83 -13.99
N GLY A 43 2.77 12.21 -14.83
CA GLY A 43 3.22 12.78 -16.10
C GLY A 43 2.05 13.18 -17.00
N GLU A 44 1.08 12.30 -17.19
CA GLU A 44 -0.11 12.56 -18.00
C GLU A 44 -0.96 13.72 -17.43
N THR A 45 -1.09 13.78 -16.11
CA THR A 45 -1.79 14.89 -15.42
C THR A 45 -1.15 16.26 -15.70
N VAL A 46 0.18 16.30 -15.83
CA VAL A 46 0.94 17.52 -16.20
C VAL A 46 1.20 17.65 -17.70
N LYS A 47 0.55 16.83 -18.54
CA LYS A 47 0.68 16.79 -20.01
C LYS A 47 2.09 16.43 -20.51
N LEU A 48 2.88 15.72 -19.71
CA LEU A 48 4.19 15.18 -20.07
C LEU A 48 4.11 13.66 -20.26
N ARG A 49 4.37 13.17 -21.47
CA ARG A 49 4.42 11.72 -21.73
C ARG A 49 5.76 11.15 -21.28
N ILE A 50 5.76 10.46 -20.14
CA ILE A 50 6.93 9.76 -19.62
C ILE A 50 6.92 8.31 -20.14
N SER A 51 7.94 7.94 -20.92
CA SER A 51 8.08 6.57 -21.43
C SER A 51 8.53 5.59 -20.33
N ASN A 52 8.44 4.29 -20.62
CA ASN A 52 8.67 3.24 -19.62
C ASN A 52 10.06 3.29 -18.97
N VAL A 53 11.10 3.51 -19.77
CA VAL A 53 12.50 3.52 -19.31
C VAL A 53 12.81 4.66 -18.33
N PRO A 54 12.52 5.94 -18.65
CA PRO A 54 12.76 7.04 -17.71
C PRO A 54 11.91 6.94 -16.45
N ALA A 55 10.66 6.45 -16.55
CA ALA A 55 9.83 6.23 -15.37
C ALA A 55 10.45 5.15 -14.46
N THR A 56 10.85 4.00 -15.00
CA THR A 56 11.54 2.97 -14.22
C THR A 56 12.86 3.47 -13.62
N LEU A 57 13.67 4.19 -14.41
CA LEU A 57 14.94 4.73 -13.93
C LEU A 57 14.73 5.70 -12.75
N LEU A 58 13.71 6.56 -12.84
CA LEU A 58 13.36 7.48 -11.75
C LEU A 58 12.96 6.71 -10.48
N VAL A 59 12.13 5.66 -10.59
CA VAL A 59 11.80 4.80 -9.43
C VAL A 59 13.07 4.18 -8.83
N VAL A 60 13.95 3.61 -9.66
CA VAL A 60 15.20 2.99 -9.19
C VAL A 60 16.08 4.01 -8.47
N VAL A 61 16.25 5.21 -9.04
CA VAL A 61 17.08 6.27 -8.44
C VAL A 61 16.52 6.72 -7.09
N ILE A 62 15.20 6.90 -6.98
CA ILE A 62 14.55 7.25 -5.71
C ILE A 62 14.75 6.12 -4.69
N GLY A 63 14.53 4.87 -5.09
CA GLY A 63 14.70 3.70 -4.23
C GLY A 63 16.14 3.53 -3.72
N LEU A 64 17.13 3.70 -4.60
CA LEU A 64 18.55 3.69 -4.22
C LEU A 64 18.88 4.88 -3.33
N GLY A 65 18.37 6.08 -3.65
CA GLY A 65 18.55 7.29 -2.86
C GLY A 65 18.04 7.12 -1.43
N LEU A 66 16.87 6.52 -1.23
CA LEU A 66 16.33 6.21 0.09
C LEU A 66 17.14 5.12 0.81
N THR A 67 17.54 4.06 0.10
CA THR A 67 18.30 2.94 0.67
C THR A 67 19.69 3.35 1.16
N PHE A 68 20.35 4.24 0.43
CA PHE A 68 21.70 4.74 0.73
C PHE A 68 21.70 6.13 1.39
N SER A 69 20.52 6.67 1.74
CA SER A 69 20.36 8.02 2.31
C SER A 69 21.15 8.27 3.60
N GLN A 70 21.46 7.20 4.36
CA GLN A 70 22.12 7.27 5.67
C GLN A 70 23.49 6.56 5.69
N GLY A 71 24.02 6.15 4.53
CA GLY A 71 25.34 5.51 4.42
C GLY A 71 25.43 4.45 3.32
N LEU A 72 26.66 4.09 2.94
CA LEU A 72 26.94 3.11 1.87
C LEU A 72 26.64 1.66 2.26
N GLY A 73 26.33 1.38 3.54
CA GLY A 73 26.03 0.04 4.04
C GLY A 73 24.63 -0.50 3.68
N GLY A 74 23.76 0.33 3.08
CA GLY A 74 22.40 -0.09 2.70
C GLY A 74 21.44 -0.27 3.88
N GLU A 75 21.83 0.16 5.08
CA GLU A 75 21.04 0.05 6.32
C GLU A 75 19.73 0.86 6.25
N GLY A 76 19.63 1.83 5.32
CA GLY A 76 18.41 2.60 5.10
C GLY A 76 17.19 1.74 4.76
N GLY A 77 17.39 0.59 4.09
CA GLY A 77 16.31 -0.35 3.79
C GLY A 77 15.71 -0.99 5.05
N LEU A 78 16.56 -1.44 5.97
CA LEU A 78 16.13 -2.00 7.27
C LEU A 78 15.47 -0.94 8.15
N ARG A 79 15.89 0.32 8.00
CA ARG A 79 15.37 1.46 8.75
C ARG A 79 13.95 1.87 8.31
N ILE A 80 13.62 1.74 7.02
CA ILE A 80 12.27 2.04 6.49
C ILE A 80 11.28 0.90 6.80
N TRP A 81 11.77 -0.29 7.17
CA TRP A 81 10.96 -1.47 7.44
C TRP A 81 9.75 -1.25 8.36
N PRO A 82 9.82 -0.47 9.45
CA PRO A 82 8.65 -0.20 10.29
C PRO A 82 7.51 0.49 9.52
N LEU A 83 7.82 1.44 8.61
CA LEU A 83 6.82 2.12 7.77
C LEU A 83 6.15 1.17 6.76
N PHE A 84 6.85 0.11 6.34
CA PHE A 84 6.28 -0.88 5.43
C PHE A 84 5.06 -1.56 6.05
N GLY A 85 5.13 -1.90 7.35
CA GLY A 85 4.03 -2.54 8.06
C GLY A 85 2.76 -1.69 8.10
N THR A 86 2.88 -0.44 8.57
CA THR A 86 1.74 0.48 8.68
C THR A 86 1.17 0.87 7.31
N THR A 87 2.03 1.17 6.34
CA THR A 87 1.60 1.53 4.97
C THR A 87 0.85 0.38 4.29
N ASN A 88 1.32 -0.86 4.42
CA ASN A 88 0.63 -2.02 3.83
C ASN A 88 -0.78 -2.22 4.37
N GLN A 89 -0.96 -2.02 5.68
CA GLN A 89 -2.28 -2.16 6.27
C GLN A 89 -3.22 -1.03 5.83
N LEU A 90 -2.71 0.20 5.69
CA LEU A 90 -3.47 1.32 5.12
C LEU A 90 -3.85 1.08 3.65
N MET A 91 -2.99 0.45 2.85
CA MET A 91 -3.33 0.00 1.49
C MET A 91 -4.38 -1.12 1.47
N ALA A 92 -4.34 -2.02 2.45
CA ALA A 92 -5.40 -3.03 2.64
C ALA A 92 -6.74 -2.36 2.97
N SER A 93 -6.73 -1.32 3.82
CA SER A 93 -7.92 -0.49 4.08
C SER A 93 -8.43 0.20 2.82
N LEU A 94 -7.56 0.77 1.98
CA LEU A 94 -7.98 1.33 0.69
C LEU A 94 -8.66 0.27 -0.21
N SER A 95 -8.10 -0.94 -0.27
CA SER A 95 -8.67 -2.01 -1.07
C SER A 95 -10.04 -2.46 -0.54
N LEU A 96 -10.18 -2.60 0.77
CA LEU A 96 -11.45 -2.94 1.42
C LEU A 96 -12.51 -1.85 1.24
N SER A 97 -12.11 -0.57 1.19
CA SER A 97 -13.05 0.53 0.94
C SER A 97 -13.61 0.49 -0.48
N ILE A 98 -12.77 0.17 -1.48
CA ILE A 98 -13.21 -0.06 -2.86
C ILE A 98 -14.19 -1.23 -2.92
N ILE A 99 -13.88 -2.36 -2.26
CA ILE A 99 -14.80 -3.52 -2.21
C ILE A 99 -16.13 -3.12 -1.55
N ALA A 100 -16.10 -2.35 -0.46
CA ALA A 100 -17.32 -1.86 0.18
C ALA A 100 -18.16 -1.00 -0.79
N VAL A 101 -17.53 -0.09 -1.54
CA VAL A 101 -18.20 0.72 -2.57
C VAL A 101 -18.83 -0.15 -3.65
N ILE A 102 -18.13 -1.17 -4.16
CA ILE A 102 -18.64 -2.11 -5.17
C ILE A 102 -19.87 -2.86 -4.63
N LEU A 103 -19.80 -3.36 -3.39
CA LEU A 103 -20.92 -4.08 -2.77
C LEU A 103 -22.16 -3.17 -2.61
N ILE A 104 -21.95 -1.91 -2.22
CA ILE A 104 -23.03 -0.90 -2.14
C ILE A 104 -23.67 -0.68 -3.50
N ARG A 105 -22.85 -0.44 -4.55
CA ARG A 105 -23.32 -0.24 -5.94
C ARG A 105 -24.12 -1.42 -6.49
N LYS A 106 -23.79 -2.64 -6.05
CA LYS A 106 -24.49 -3.89 -6.41
C LYS A 106 -25.65 -4.25 -5.48
N GLN A 107 -26.05 -3.37 -4.56
CA GLN A 107 -27.10 -3.62 -3.55
C GLN A 107 -26.88 -4.88 -2.71
N ARG A 108 -25.62 -5.23 -2.46
CA ARG A 108 -25.23 -6.31 -1.55
C ARG A 108 -24.84 -5.72 -0.19
N SER A 109 -24.91 -6.52 0.86
CA SER A 109 -24.47 -6.09 2.19
C SER A 109 -22.97 -5.76 2.16
N PRO A 110 -22.56 -4.51 2.47
CA PRO A 110 -21.14 -4.15 2.51
C PRO A 110 -20.45 -4.58 3.81
N LEU A 111 -21.20 -5.08 4.80
CA LEU A 111 -20.69 -5.46 6.12
C LEU A 111 -19.47 -6.39 6.09
N PRO A 112 -19.39 -7.42 5.22
CA PRO A 112 -18.22 -8.30 5.16
C PRO A 112 -16.91 -7.58 4.80
N ALA A 113 -16.99 -6.45 4.08
CA ALA A 113 -15.82 -5.63 3.77
C ALA A 113 -15.66 -4.46 4.77
N LEU A 114 -16.78 -3.88 5.23
CA LEU A 114 -16.79 -2.70 6.10
C LEU A 114 -16.28 -2.99 7.51
N ILE A 115 -16.61 -4.16 8.08
CA ILE A 115 -16.13 -4.54 9.42
C ILE A 115 -14.60 -4.67 9.44
N PRO A 116 -13.95 -5.50 8.58
CA PRO A 116 -12.50 -5.56 8.56
C PRO A 116 -11.87 -4.23 8.14
N LEU A 117 -12.51 -3.45 7.27
CA LEU A 117 -12.02 -2.12 6.89
C LEU A 117 -11.82 -1.23 8.12
N VAL A 118 -12.85 -1.08 8.95
CA VAL A 118 -12.81 -0.20 10.12
C VAL A 118 -11.78 -0.70 11.13
N ILE A 119 -11.74 -2.01 11.39
CA ILE A 119 -10.78 -2.59 12.34
C ILE A 119 -9.34 -2.34 11.87
N VAL A 120 -9.03 -2.70 10.63
CA VAL A 120 -7.67 -2.53 10.09
C VAL A 120 -7.32 -1.05 10.05
N PHE A 121 -8.18 -0.19 9.52
CA PHE A 121 -7.88 1.23 9.40
C PHE A 121 -7.60 1.88 10.76
N VAL A 122 -8.45 1.62 11.77
CA VAL A 122 -8.28 2.21 13.11
C VAL A 122 -7.00 1.72 13.76
N MET A 123 -6.72 0.42 13.71
CA MET A 123 -5.50 -0.16 14.28
C MET A 123 -4.23 0.37 13.60
N SER A 124 -4.23 0.44 12.26
CA SER A 124 -3.09 0.92 11.49
C SER A 124 -2.86 2.41 11.65
N PHE A 125 -3.94 3.20 11.68
CA PHE A 125 -3.86 4.64 11.90
C PHE A 125 -3.34 4.94 13.30
N TRP A 126 -3.82 4.20 14.31
CA TRP A 126 -3.28 4.30 15.67
C TRP A 126 -1.79 3.96 15.70
N ALA A 127 -1.38 2.85 15.07
CA ALA A 127 0.03 2.45 15.00
C ALA A 127 0.91 3.49 14.29
N ALA A 128 0.41 4.13 13.23
CA ALA A 128 1.12 5.22 12.55
C ALA A 128 1.32 6.44 13.47
N ILE A 129 0.32 6.80 14.28
CA ILE A 129 0.46 7.90 15.25
C ILE A 129 1.50 7.57 16.34
N ASP A 130 1.48 6.34 16.87
CA ASP A 130 2.46 5.88 17.86
C ASP A 130 3.89 5.88 17.28
N GLN A 131 4.02 5.40 16.04
CA GLN A 131 5.27 5.39 15.29
C GLN A 131 5.80 6.81 15.02
N LEU A 132 4.94 7.75 14.64
CA LEU A 132 5.29 9.15 14.44
C LEU A 132 5.88 9.79 15.71
N VAL A 133 5.25 9.54 16.87
CA VAL A 133 5.74 10.03 18.17
C VAL A 133 7.09 9.41 18.50
N SER A 134 7.26 8.11 18.24
CA SER A 134 8.54 7.41 18.43
C SER A 134 9.67 8.07 17.61
N PHE A 135 9.41 8.44 16.35
CA PHE A 135 10.39 9.10 15.49
C PHE A 135 10.73 10.53 15.89
N ALA A 136 9.87 11.20 16.67
CA ALA A 136 10.11 12.55 17.19
C ALA A 136 10.76 12.57 18.59
N THR A 137 10.94 11.41 19.22
CA THR A 137 11.41 11.34 20.61
C THR A 137 12.88 11.78 20.72
N PRO A 138 13.21 12.72 21.65
CA PRO A 138 14.60 13.18 21.84
C PRO A 138 15.54 12.04 22.22
N GLY A 139 16.62 11.85 21.46
CA GLY A 139 17.64 10.81 21.69
C GLY A 139 17.68 9.69 20.64
N SER A 140 16.58 9.47 19.92
CA SER A 140 16.48 8.48 18.82
C SER A 140 15.75 9.03 17.59
N ALA A 141 15.71 10.36 17.45
CA ALA A 141 14.93 11.02 16.42
C ALA A 141 15.39 10.66 15.01
N ASP A 142 14.42 10.32 14.16
CA ASP A 142 14.63 10.01 12.75
C ASP A 142 13.77 10.91 11.89
N TRP A 143 14.36 12.03 11.47
CA TRP A 143 13.65 13.05 10.71
C TRP A 143 13.21 12.59 9.31
N LEU A 144 13.91 11.61 8.71
CA LEU A 144 13.52 11.06 7.41
C LEU A 144 12.25 10.22 7.57
N LEU A 145 12.26 9.28 8.51
CA LEU A 145 11.07 8.44 8.77
C LEU A 145 9.90 9.27 9.30
N PHE A 146 10.16 10.24 10.16
CA PHE A 146 9.15 11.18 10.65
C PHE A 146 8.47 11.90 9.48
N ALA A 147 9.23 12.50 8.56
CA ALA A 147 8.66 13.21 7.42
C ALA A 147 7.85 12.30 6.50
N LEU A 148 8.34 11.08 6.22
CA LEU A 148 7.61 10.09 5.43
C LEU A 148 6.31 9.65 6.11
N ASP A 149 6.34 9.42 7.43
CA ASP A 149 5.16 9.01 8.19
C ASP A 149 4.09 10.12 8.26
N VAL A 150 4.50 11.38 8.41
CA VAL A 150 3.59 12.53 8.32
C VAL A 150 2.87 12.55 6.96
N ILE A 151 3.60 12.33 5.86
CA ILE A 151 3.00 12.27 4.52
C ILE A 151 1.98 11.12 4.44
N ILE A 152 2.32 9.94 4.97
CA ILE A 152 1.44 8.76 4.99
C ILE A 152 0.18 9.05 5.82
N ILE A 153 0.31 9.66 6.99
CA ILE A 153 -0.82 10.00 7.86
C ILE A 153 -1.76 10.99 7.15
N ILE A 154 -1.23 12.06 6.55
CA ILE A 154 -2.03 13.04 5.80
C ILE A 154 -2.75 12.36 4.63
N ALA A 155 -2.03 11.55 3.85
CA ALA A 155 -2.62 10.81 2.74
C ALA A 155 -3.70 9.84 3.20
N SER A 156 -3.51 9.17 4.34
CA SER A 156 -4.49 8.22 4.89
C SER A 156 -5.77 8.91 5.33
N ILE A 157 -5.68 10.11 5.92
CA ILE A 157 -6.85 10.93 6.29
C ILE A 157 -7.59 11.35 5.02
N TRP A 158 -6.87 11.82 4.00
CA TRP A 158 -7.46 12.20 2.72
C TRP A 158 -8.23 11.02 2.12
N VAL A 159 -7.58 9.86 2.00
CA VAL A 159 -8.17 8.65 1.44
C VAL A 159 -9.37 8.19 2.26
N ALA A 160 -9.33 8.28 3.58
CA ALA A 160 -10.47 7.93 4.43
C ALA A 160 -11.68 8.85 4.16
N ILE A 161 -11.44 10.15 3.99
CA ILE A 161 -12.49 11.11 3.62
C ILE A 161 -13.07 10.76 2.25
N GLU A 162 -12.22 10.55 1.23
CA GLU A 162 -12.67 10.18 -0.13
C GLU A 162 -13.45 8.87 -0.13
N ALA A 163 -13.00 7.86 0.63
CA ALA A 163 -13.71 6.59 0.77
C ALA A 163 -15.12 6.78 1.36
N ILE A 164 -15.26 7.60 2.40
CA ILE A 164 -16.56 7.91 3.01
C ILE A 164 -17.46 8.66 2.02
N LEU A 165 -16.93 9.64 1.30
CA LEU A 165 -17.67 10.39 0.28
C LEU A 165 -18.11 9.48 -0.88
N ALA A 166 -17.22 8.61 -1.35
CA ALA A 166 -17.49 7.63 -2.40
C ALA A 166 -18.58 6.63 -1.96
N MET A 167 -18.51 6.09 -0.75
CA MET A 167 -19.55 5.22 -0.20
C MET A 167 -20.90 5.95 -0.10
N ARG A 168 -20.92 7.19 0.40
CA ARG A 168 -22.15 8.00 0.48
C ARG A 168 -22.74 8.29 -0.90
N ARG A 169 -21.90 8.51 -1.91
CA ARG A 169 -22.32 8.69 -3.30
C ARG A 169 -22.89 7.39 -3.88
N ALA A 170 -22.21 6.27 -3.65
CA ALA A 170 -22.66 4.95 -4.10
C ALA A 170 -24.03 4.55 -3.54
N TYR A 171 -24.36 4.96 -2.31
CA TYR A 171 -25.68 4.76 -1.72
C TYR A 171 -26.80 5.60 -2.38
N LYS A 172 -26.46 6.74 -2.98
CA LYS A 172 -27.44 7.64 -3.62
C LYS A 172 -27.66 7.34 -5.10
N GLU A 173 -26.67 6.75 -5.76
CA GLU A 173 -26.75 6.41 -7.17
C GLU A 173 -27.65 5.19 -7.40
N PRO A 174 -28.38 5.14 -8.53
CA PRO A 174 -29.16 3.96 -8.87
C PRO A 174 -28.24 2.73 -9.00
N PRO A 175 -28.75 1.53 -8.66
CA PRO A 175 -27.96 0.30 -8.69
C PRO A 175 -27.35 0.05 -10.07
N GLU A 176 -26.13 -0.49 -10.09
CA GLU A 176 -25.57 -1.02 -11.34
C GLU A 176 -26.47 -2.13 -11.86
N THR A 177 -26.77 -2.10 -13.16
CA THR A 177 -27.44 -3.21 -13.82
C THR A 177 -26.58 -4.47 -13.69
N PRO A 178 -27.15 -5.67 -13.52
CA PRO A 178 -26.38 -6.91 -13.38
C PRO A 178 -25.32 -7.11 -14.47
N ASP A 179 -25.61 -6.68 -15.71
CA ASP A 179 -24.73 -6.83 -16.88
C ASP A 179 -23.77 -5.62 -17.08
N ALA A 180 -23.68 -4.70 -16.12
CA ALA A 180 -22.84 -3.51 -16.26
C ALA A 180 -21.35 -3.89 -16.45
N ASP A 181 -20.88 -4.88 -15.69
CA ASP A 181 -19.51 -5.37 -15.80
C ASP A 181 -19.27 -6.05 -17.16
N GLU A 182 -20.22 -6.85 -17.63
CA GLU A 182 -20.14 -7.54 -18.94
C GLU A 182 -20.10 -6.55 -20.11
N LYS A 183 -20.88 -5.46 -20.03
CA LYS A 183 -20.88 -4.39 -21.04
C LYS A 183 -19.56 -3.62 -21.06
N ILE A 184 -18.91 -3.42 -19.92
CA ILE A 184 -17.58 -2.79 -19.83
C ILE A 184 -16.52 -3.69 -20.47
N VAL A 185 -16.58 -5.01 -20.21
CA VAL A 185 -15.66 -5.99 -20.81
C VAL A 185 -15.85 -6.05 -22.33
N ALA A 186 -17.08 -6.18 -22.82
CA ALA A 186 -17.38 -6.21 -24.25
C ALA A 186 -16.93 -4.93 -24.98
N SER A 187 -17.05 -3.77 -24.34
CA SER A 187 -16.54 -2.50 -24.86
C SER A 187 -15.02 -2.48 -24.96
N ARG A 188 -14.29 -2.99 -23.96
CA ARG A 188 -12.82 -3.07 -24.00
C ARG A 188 -12.29 -4.05 -25.04
N GLU A 189 -13.01 -5.12 -25.33
CA GLU A 189 -12.62 -6.12 -26.35
C GLU A 189 -12.91 -5.69 -27.79
N SER A 190 -13.72 -4.63 -27.97
CA SER A 190 -14.08 -4.09 -29.30
C SER A 190 -13.21 -2.92 -29.76
N ILE A 191 -12.18 -2.56 -28.97
CA ILE A 191 -11.17 -1.52 -29.26
C ILE A 191 -9.82 -2.20 -29.51
#